data_AF-A0A965PGB7-F1
#
_entry.id   AF-A0A965PGB7-F1
#
_cell.length_a   1.000
_cell.length_b   1.000
_cell.length_c   1.000
_cell.angle_alpha   90.00
_cell.angle_beta   90.00
_cell.angle_gamma   90.00
#
_symmetry.space_group_name_H-M   'P 1'
#
loop_
_entity.id
_entity.type
_entity.pdbx_description
1 polymer ?
#
loop_
_entity_poly.entity_id
_entity_poly.type
_entity_poly.pdbx_seq_one_letter_code
_entity_poly.pdbx_strand_id
1 'polypeptide(L)'
;MSQTYNINYIRPQPGYQTIALSSPADIVIGGAAAFVGKTFALLLDPIRHIGIKGFGGVIFRRTSVQIRNEGGLWDTSTKLYPIVKGDARESSLDWKFPSGVKISFRHLEYEKNKYDWQGAQIPFLGFDELTHFTESMFFYLLSRNRSACSVKPYVRATCNPDPESWVYKLI
;
A
#
# COMPACT_ATOMS: atom_id res chain seq x y z
N MET A 1 -41.07 -10.95 -6.01
CA MET A 1 -39.78 -11.66 -6.06
C MET A 1 -38.72 -10.74 -5.48
N SER A 2 -38.22 -11.04 -4.28
CA SER A 2 -37.11 -10.31 -3.66
C SER A 2 -35.83 -10.63 -4.42
N GLN A 3 -35.24 -9.66 -5.13
CA GLN A 3 -33.90 -9.79 -5.70
C GLN A 3 -32.90 -9.96 -4.55
N THR A 4 -32.38 -11.18 -4.38
CA THR A 4 -31.20 -11.43 -3.56
C THR A 4 -30.01 -10.81 -4.30
N TYR A 5 -29.61 -9.60 -3.90
CA TYR A 5 -28.33 -9.05 -4.35
C TYR A 5 -27.22 -9.92 -3.76
N ASN A 6 -26.43 -10.59 -4.60
CA ASN A 6 -25.18 -11.21 -4.18
C ASN A 6 -24.20 -10.10 -3.81
N ILE A 7 -24.16 -9.76 -2.52
CA ILE A 7 -23.21 -8.79 -1.97
C ILE A 7 -21.88 -9.52 -1.75
N ASN A 8 -20.85 -9.11 -2.49
CA ASN A 8 -19.48 -9.57 -2.24
C ASN A 8 -18.90 -8.79 -1.05
N TYR A 9 -18.60 -9.49 0.04
CA TYR A 9 -17.92 -8.89 1.21
C TYR A 9 -16.43 -9.22 1.15
N ILE A 10 -15.60 -8.18 1.23
CA ILE A 10 -14.16 -8.33 1.47
C ILE A 10 -13.90 -8.00 2.93
N ARG A 11 -13.23 -8.90 3.65
CA ARG A 11 -12.84 -8.70 5.04
C ARG A 11 -11.43 -9.22 5.29
N PRO A 12 -10.69 -8.62 6.24
CA PRO A 12 -9.43 -9.19 6.67
C PRO A 12 -9.62 -10.56 7.34
N GLN A 13 -8.61 -11.41 7.18
CA GLN A 13 -8.54 -12.66 7.91
C GLN A 13 -8.18 -12.40 9.38
N PRO A 14 -8.73 -13.20 10.33
CA PRO A 14 -8.34 -13.13 11.74
C PRO A 14 -6.82 -13.27 11.92
N GLY A 15 -6.26 -12.52 12.86
CA GLY A 15 -4.83 -12.48 13.15
C GLY A 15 -4.15 -11.25 12.57
N TYR A 16 -3.08 -11.44 11.81
CA TYR A 16 -2.23 -10.34 11.32
C TYR A 16 -3.03 -9.25 10.60
N GLN A 17 -3.90 -9.62 9.64
CA GLN A 17 -4.60 -8.63 8.83
C GLN A 17 -5.56 -7.77 9.66
N THR A 18 -6.30 -8.40 10.58
CA THR A 18 -7.16 -7.65 11.51
C THR A 18 -6.36 -6.68 12.38
N ILE A 19 -5.23 -7.12 12.96
CA ILE A 19 -4.40 -6.29 13.83
C ILE A 19 -3.80 -5.10 13.06
N ALA A 20 -3.22 -5.37 11.88
CA ALA A 20 -2.58 -4.34 11.07
C ALA A 20 -3.60 -3.29 10.58
N LEU A 21 -4.78 -3.72 10.13
CA LEU A 21 -5.79 -2.83 9.55
C LEU A 21 -6.65 -2.08 10.57
N SER A 22 -6.73 -2.58 11.82
CA SER A 22 -7.42 -1.90 12.92
C SER A 22 -6.54 -0.93 13.69
N SER A 23 -5.23 -0.93 13.47
CA SER A 23 -4.30 -0.08 14.21
C SER A 23 -4.55 1.41 13.93
N PRO A 24 -4.68 2.26 14.97
CA PRO A 24 -4.85 3.70 14.83
C PRO A 24 -3.52 4.43 14.59
N ALA A 25 -2.39 3.72 14.57
CA ALA A 25 -1.08 4.34 14.43
C ALA A 25 -0.89 5.00 13.05
N ASP A 26 -0.21 6.14 13.06
CA ASP A 26 0.14 6.89 11.84
C ASP A 26 1.11 6.10 10.96
N ILE A 27 1.98 5.29 11.57
CA ILE A 27 2.89 4.37 10.89
C ILE A 27 2.66 2.98 11.48
N VAL A 28 2.36 2.00 10.62
CA VAL A 28 2.29 0.59 11.01
C VAL A 28 3.32 -0.16 10.19
N ILE A 29 4.26 -0.82 10.88
CA ILE A 29 5.22 -1.75 10.28
C ILE A 29 4.82 -3.14 10.74
N GLY A 30 4.25 -3.92 9.83
CA GLY A 30 3.78 -5.26 10.13
C GLY A 30 4.79 -6.32 9.71
N GLY A 31 5.60 -6.79 10.66
CA GLY A 31 6.44 -7.98 10.53
C GLY A 31 5.65 -9.25 10.87
N ALA A 32 5.79 -10.29 10.06
CA ALA A 32 5.26 -11.62 10.35
C ALA A 32 5.91 -12.68 9.44
N ALA A 33 5.64 -13.96 9.69
CA ALA A 33 6.03 -15.05 8.80
C ALA A 33 5.52 -14.83 7.36
N ALA A 34 6.14 -15.52 6.39
CA ALA A 34 5.62 -15.58 5.03
C ALA A 34 4.18 -16.14 5.01
N PHE A 35 3.42 -15.84 3.96
CA PHE A 35 2.07 -16.36 3.72
C PHE A 35 0.93 -15.91 4.67
N VAL A 36 1.17 -14.97 5.59
CA VAL A 36 0.08 -14.41 6.44
C VAL A 36 -0.80 -13.34 5.74
N GLY A 37 -0.56 -13.10 4.45
CA GLY A 37 -1.32 -12.13 3.65
C GLY A 37 -0.95 -10.67 3.90
N LYS A 38 0.33 -10.37 4.18
CA LYS A 38 0.82 -9.01 4.44
C LYS A 38 0.55 -8.05 3.27
N THR A 39 0.95 -8.46 2.07
CA THR A 39 0.74 -7.69 0.84
C THR A 39 -0.75 -7.46 0.57
N PHE A 40 -1.60 -8.46 0.84
CA PHE A 40 -3.05 -8.29 0.72
C PHE A 40 -3.60 -7.24 1.70
N ALA A 41 -3.17 -7.26 2.97
CA ALA A 41 -3.54 -6.23 3.94
C ALA A 41 -3.09 -4.84 3.48
N LEU A 42 -1.85 -4.72 2.99
CA LEU A 42 -1.31 -3.46 2.46
C LEU A 42 -2.16 -2.90 1.30
N LEU A 43 -2.61 -3.78 0.40
CA LEU A 43 -3.48 -3.42 -0.73
C LEU A 43 -4.92 -3.10 -0.29
N LEU A 44 -5.43 -3.81 0.70
CA LEU A 44 -6.79 -3.64 1.24
C LEU A 44 -6.94 -2.32 1.99
N ASP A 45 -5.91 -1.88 2.72
CA ASP A 45 -5.99 -0.70 3.59
C ASP A 45 -6.53 0.56 2.89
N PRO A 46 -5.97 1.03 1.75
CA PRO A 46 -6.41 2.28 1.12
C PRO A 46 -7.84 2.22 0.57
N ILE A 47 -8.42 1.03 0.38
CA ILE A 47 -9.80 0.87 -0.13
C ILE A 47 -10.81 1.58 0.77
N ARG A 48 -10.55 1.68 2.07
CA ARG A 48 -11.45 2.39 3.01
C ARG A 48 -11.62 3.89 2.70
N HIS A 49 -10.71 4.47 1.91
CA HIS A 49 -10.67 5.89 1.58
C HIS A 49 -10.85 6.21 0.10
N ILE A 50 -11.02 5.20 -0.77
CA ILE A 50 -11.16 5.44 -2.22
C ILE A 50 -12.41 6.25 -2.59
N GLY A 51 -13.38 6.42 -1.70
CA GLY A 51 -14.54 7.30 -1.92
C GLY A 51 -14.26 8.79 -1.66
N ILE A 52 -13.12 9.13 -1.06
CA ILE A 52 -12.84 10.49 -0.59
C ILE A 52 -12.05 11.26 -1.66
N LYS A 53 -12.68 12.31 -2.22
CA LYS A 53 -12.04 13.15 -3.23
C LYS A 53 -10.75 13.77 -2.69
N GLY A 54 -9.69 13.74 -3.49
CA GLY A 54 -8.36 14.24 -3.10
C GLY A 54 -7.50 13.24 -2.34
N PHE A 55 -8.07 12.10 -1.93
CA PHE A 55 -7.26 10.97 -1.46
C PHE A 55 -6.48 10.34 -2.63
N GLY A 56 -5.35 9.73 -2.29
CA GLY A 56 -4.49 9.04 -3.23
C GLY A 56 -3.39 8.31 -2.48
N GLY A 57 -2.79 7.33 -3.14
CA GLY A 57 -1.80 6.48 -2.48
C GLY A 57 -0.76 5.95 -3.42
N VAL A 58 0.44 5.74 -2.87
CA VAL A 58 1.55 5.11 -3.58
C VAL A 58 2.04 3.95 -2.74
N ILE A 59 2.08 2.76 -3.33
CA ILE A 59 2.67 1.58 -2.70
C ILE A 59 3.99 1.27 -3.41
N PHE A 60 5.06 1.28 -2.64
CA PHE A 60 6.41 1.08 -3.11
C PHE A 60 6.86 -0.36 -3.00
N ARG A 61 7.63 -0.78 -4.00
CA ARG A 61 8.47 -1.98 -3.97
C ARG A 61 9.89 -1.60 -4.38
N ARG A 62 10.89 -2.43 -4.06
CA ARG A 62 12.28 -2.14 -4.43
C ARG A 62 12.47 -2.04 -5.94
N THR A 63 12.00 -3.04 -6.71
CA THR A 63 12.19 -3.07 -8.17
C THR A 63 10.86 -3.16 -8.93
N SER A 64 10.86 -2.70 -10.18
CA SER A 64 9.67 -2.75 -11.07
C SER A 64 9.25 -4.18 -11.41
N VAL A 65 10.23 -5.08 -11.51
CA VAL A 65 9.99 -6.52 -11.76
C VAL A 65 9.20 -7.14 -10.61
N GLN A 66 9.61 -6.89 -9.36
CA GLN A 66 8.91 -7.40 -8.18
C GLN A 66 7.45 -6.93 -8.05
N ILE A 67 7.10 -5.77 -8.62
CA ILE A 67 5.72 -5.29 -8.66
C ILE A 67 4.87 -6.20 -9.56
N ARG A 68 5.43 -6.66 -10.68
CA ARG A 68 4.72 -7.41 -11.74
C ARG A 68 4.81 -8.92 -11.61
N ASN A 69 5.76 -9.44 -10.83
CA ASN A 69 5.90 -10.88 -10.59
C ASN A 69 4.55 -11.49 -10.17
N GLU A 70 4.36 -12.77 -10.50
CA GLU A 70 3.22 -13.55 -10.02
C GLU A 70 3.17 -13.51 -8.48
N GLY A 71 1.98 -13.25 -7.91
CA GLY A 71 1.82 -13.02 -6.47
C GLY A 71 2.41 -11.69 -5.95
N GLY A 72 2.98 -10.85 -6.83
CA GLY A 72 3.44 -9.51 -6.51
C GLY A 72 2.29 -8.52 -6.32
N LEU A 73 2.64 -7.23 -6.17
CA LEU A 73 1.66 -6.17 -5.90
C LEU A 73 0.59 -6.05 -7.00
N TRP A 74 1.01 -6.03 -8.27
CA TRP A 74 0.08 -5.88 -9.40
C TRP A 74 -0.87 -7.07 -9.50
N ASP A 75 -0.33 -8.30 -9.58
CA ASP A 75 -1.13 -9.54 -9.67
C ASP A 75 -2.05 -9.73 -8.45
N THR A 76 -1.62 -9.36 -7.25
CA THR A 76 -2.49 -9.43 -6.07
C THR A 76 -3.60 -8.37 -6.14
N SER A 77 -3.31 -7.17 -6.65
CA SER A 77 -4.28 -6.08 -6.74
C SER A 77 -5.41 -6.35 -7.76
N THR A 78 -5.14 -7.09 -8.83
CA THR A 78 -6.15 -7.46 -9.85
C THR A 78 -7.23 -8.37 -9.28
N LYS A 79 -6.95 -9.10 -8.20
CA LYS A 79 -7.93 -9.93 -7.48
C LYS A 79 -8.83 -9.11 -6.55
N LEU A 80 -8.46 -7.86 -6.25
CA LEU A 80 -9.08 -7.05 -5.19
C LEU A 80 -9.76 -5.79 -5.73
N TYR A 81 -9.05 -4.96 -6.49
CA TYR A 81 -9.52 -3.64 -6.88
C TYR A 81 -10.68 -3.63 -7.89
N PRO A 82 -10.85 -4.62 -8.80
CA PRO A 82 -12.05 -4.70 -9.63
C PRO A 82 -13.35 -4.86 -8.83
N ILE A 83 -13.31 -5.52 -7.67
CA ILE A 83 -14.48 -5.71 -6.79
C ILE A 83 -15.03 -4.36 -6.31
N VAL A 84 -14.14 -3.37 -6.15
CA VAL A 84 -14.48 -2.00 -5.75
C VAL A 84 -14.46 -1.01 -6.91
N LYS A 85 -14.70 -1.52 -8.14
CA LYS A 85 -14.82 -0.75 -9.38
C LYS A 85 -13.55 0.04 -9.74
N GLY A 86 -12.38 -0.47 -9.36
CA GLY A 86 -11.10 0.06 -9.84
C GLY A 86 -10.91 -0.21 -11.33
N ASP A 87 -10.49 0.81 -12.05
CA ASP A 87 -10.07 0.76 -13.45
C ASP A 87 -8.55 0.65 -13.54
N ALA A 88 -8.07 -0.42 -14.18
CA ALA A 88 -6.66 -0.75 -14.26
C ALA A 88 -5.96 0.03 -15.37
N ARG A 89 -4.78 0.58 -15.06
CA ARG A 89 -3.86 1.20 -16.01
C ARG A 89 -2.53 0.48 -15.94
N GLU A 90 -2.46 -0.67 -16.61
CA GLU A 90 -1.36 -1.64 -16.42
C GLU A 90 0.00 -1.07 -16.83
N SER A 91 0.04 -0.26 -17.90
CA SER A 91 1.27 0.36 -18.39
C SER A 91 1.90 1.29 -17.35
N SER A 92 1.07 2.10 -16.67
CA SER A 92 1.51 3.01 -15.61
C SER A 92 1.48 2.40 -14.21
N LEU A 93 1.03 1.15 -14.06
CA LEU A 93 0.82 0.44 -12.80
C LEU A 93 -0.03 1.25 -11.81
N ASP A 94 -1.16 1.76 -12.31
CA ASP A 94 -2.10 2.54 -11.50
C ASP A 94 -3.50 1.92 -11.53
N TRP A 95 -4.24 2.16 -10.46
CA TRP A 95 -5.68 1.95 -10.39
C TRP A 95 -6.38 3.28 -10.20
N LYS A 96 -7.41 3.54 -10.99
CA LYS A 96 -8.28 4.70 -10.85
C LYS A 96 -9.66 4.28 -10.38
N PHE A 97 -10.21 4.96 -9.39
CA PHE A 97 -11.54 4.66 -8.84
C PHE A 97 -12.58 5.69 -9.31
N PRO A 98 -13.89 5.38 -9.21
CA PRO A 98 -14.96 6.26 -9.71
C PRO A 98 -14.96 7.67 -9.10
N SER A 99 -14.48 7.82 -7.87
CA SER A 99 -14.29 9.10 -7.18
C SER A 99 -13.18 9.98 -7.78
N GLY A 100 -12.34 9.42 -8.65
CA GLY A 100 -11.11 10.03 -9.15
C GLY A 100 -9.87 9.71 -8.32
N VAL A 101 -9.99 8.99 -7.20
CA VAL A 101 -8.85 8.51 -6.41
C VAL A 101 -7.95 7.63 -7.27
N LYS A 102 -6.63 7.77 -7.07
CA LYS A 102 -5.62 6.94 -7.71
C LYS A 102 -4.77 6.23 -6.67
N ILE A 103 -4.60 4.91 -6.84
CA ILE A 103 -3.61 4.11 -6.11
C ILE A 103 -2.58 3.62 -7.12
N SER A 104 -1.31 3.89 -6.86
CA SER A 104 -0.21 3.64 -7.81
C SER A 104 0.86 2.73 -7.21
N PHE A 105 1.42 1.83 -8.01
CA PHE A 105 2.58 1.02 -7.62
C PHE A 105 3.84 1.58 -8.25
N ARG A 106 4.85 1.85 -7.43
CA ARG A 106 6.11 2.45 -7.91
C ARG A 106 7.30 1.70 -7.36
N HIS A 107 8.35 1.63 -8.16
CA HIS A 107 9.61 1.07 -7.70
C HIS A 107 10.50 2.18 -7.15
N LEU A 108 11.41 1.81 -6.24
CA LEU A 108 12.42 2.71 -5.73
C LEU A 108 13.73 1.93 -5.63
N GLU A 109 14.44 1.79 -6.75
CA GLU A 109 15.56 0.85 -6.88
C GLU A 109 16.92 1.47 -6.55
N TYR A 110 17.11 2.75 -6.79
CA TYR A 110 18.37 3.44 -6.48
C TYR A 110 18.14 4.55 -5.47
N GLU A 111 19.12 4.82 -4.60
CA GLU A 111 19.06 5.85 -3.57
C GLU A 111 18.63 7.22 -4.11
N LYS A 112 19.12 7.57 -5.31
CA LYS A 112 18.74 8.81 -5.99
C LYS A 112 17.24 8.91 -6.35
N ASN A 113 16.56 7.78 -6.56
CA ASN A 113 15.15 7.79 -6.98
C ASN A 113 14.20 8.34 -5.91
N LYS A 114 14.63 8.42 -4.65
CA LYS A 114 13.81 9.08 -3.63
C LYS A 114 13.55 10.54 -4.00
N TYR A 115 14.50 11.21 -4.67
CA TYR A 115 14.37 12.60 -5.11
C TYR A 115 13.41 12.79 -6.28
N ASP A 116 13.03 11.74 -7.00
CA ASP A 116 11.98 11.79 -8.03
C ASP A 116 10.62 12.18 -7.41
N TRP A 117 10.50 12.08 -6.09
CA TRP A 117 9.32 12.43 -5.30
C TRP A 117 9.39 13.83 -4.66
N GLN A 118 10.36 14.65 -5.06
CA GLN A 118 10.44 16.03 -4.60
C GLN A 118 9.14 16.77 -4.92
N GLY A 119 8.62 17.50 -3.92
CA GLY A 119 7.36 18.25 -4.05
C GLY A 119 6.08 17.40 -3.93
N ALA A 120 6.17 16.06 -3.95
CA ALA A 120 5.00 15.20 -3.83
C ALA A 120 4.23 15.40 -2.51
N GLN A 121 2.92 15.17 -2.57
CA GLN A 121 2.01 15.13 -1.44
C GLN A 121 1.19 13.84 -1.55
N ILE A 122 1.47 12.90 -0.67
CA ILE A 122 0.91 11.55 -0.76
C ILE A 122 0.18 11.26 0.55
N PRO A 123 -1.16 11.15 0.55
CA PRO A 123 -1.92 10.83 1.75
C PRO A 123 -1.66 9.41 2.29
N PHE A 124 -1.50 8.43 1.40
CA PHE A 124 -1.19 7.05 1.78
C PHE A 124 0.12 6.57 1.18
N LEU A 125 1.08 6.25 2.05
CA LEU A 125 2.32 5.58 1.67
C LEU A 125 2.30 4.12 2.09
N GLY A 126 2.43 3.23 1.10
CA GLY A 126 2.66 1.81 1.31
C GLY A 126 4.12 1.43 1.04
N PHE A 127 4.71 0.56 1.84
CA PHE A 127 6.00 -0.07 1.55
C PHE A 127 5.87 -1.58 1.67
N ASP A 128 6.08 -2.31 0.57
CA ASP A 128 6.06 -3.77 0.59
C ASP A 128 7.49 -4.31 0.72
N GLU A 129 7.76 -5.13 1.74
CA GLU A 129 9.11 -5.56 2.19
C GLU A 129 10.04 -4.37 2.47
N LEU A 130 9.68 -3.60 3.48
CA LEU A 130 10.40 -2.39 3.91
C LEU A 130 11.89 -2.64 4.18
N THR A 131 12.25 -3.84 4.63
CA THR A 131 13.64 -4.24 4.89
C THR A 131 14.54 -4.16 3.67
N HIS A 132 13.98 -4.22 2.45
CA HIS A 132 14.73 -4.07 1.20
C HIS A 132 15.04 -2.61 0.82
N PHE A 133 14.40 -1.65 1.49
CA PHE A 133 14.67 -0.23 1.30
C PHE A 133 15.73 0.22 2.30
N THR A 134 16.43 1.28 1.95
CA THR A 134 17.31 1.93 2.92
C THR A 134 16.50 2.81 3.86
N GLU A 135 17.04 3.05 5.04
CA GLU A 135 16.48 3.97 6.03
C GLU A 135 16.22 5.36 5.42
N SER A 136 17.18 5.85 4.65
CA SER A 136 17.13 7.19 4.08
C SER A 136 16.03 7.33 3.01
N MET A 137 15.69 6.26 2.28
CA MET A 137 14.56 6.25 1.35
C MET A 137 13.23 6.38 2.09
N PHE A 138 13.05 5.59 3.16
CA PHE A 138 11.84 5.60 3.96
C PHE A 138 11.60 6.97 4.57
N PHE A 139 12.59 7.53 5.28
CA PHE A 139 12.43 8.82 5.94
C PHE A 139 12.29 9.98 4.94
N TYR A 140 12.95 9.91 3.77
CA TYR A 140 12.70 10.90 2.72
C TYR A 140 11.25 10.87 2.25
N LEU A 141 10.70 9.70 1.93
CA LEU A 141 9.31 9.58 1.50
C LEU A 141 8.32 9.89 2.61
N LEU A 142 8.64 9.58 3.87
CA LEU A 142 7.84 9.99 5.03
C LEU A 142 7.66 11.52 5.07
N SER A 143 8.69 12.30 4.69
CA SER A 143 8.55 13.76 4.57
C SER A 143 7.63 14.23 3.43
N ARG A 144 7.21 13.32 2.52
CA ARG A 144 6.20 13.56 1.48
C ARG A 144 4.80 13.11 1.90
N ASN A 145 4.66 12.46 3.06
CA ASN A 145 3.39 11.97 3.60
C ASN A 145 2.52 13.14 4.07
N ARG A 146 1.71 13.68 3.16
CA ARG A 146 0.93 14.90 3.36
C ARG A 146 -0.42 14.75 2.69
N SER A 147 -1.46 15.24 3.33
CA SER A 147 -2.82 15.18 2.82
C SER A 147 -3.41 16.57 2.70
N ALA A 148 -4.16 16.78 1.61
CA ALA A 148 -5.00 17.96 1.37
C ALA A 148 -6.50 17.62 1.42
N CYS A 149 -6.84 16.41 1.89
CA CYS A 149 -8.22 15.96 2.06
C CYS A 149 -8.50 15.63 3.54
N SER A 150 -9.71 15.18 3.85
CA SER A 150 -10.13 14.87 5.22
C SER A 150 -9.47 13.63 5.85
N VAL A 151 -8.65 12.89 5.08
CA VAL A 151 -7.88 11.74 5.58
C VAL A 151 -6.55 12.23 6.12
N LYS A 152 -6.25 11.95 7.39
CA LYS A 152 -4.92 12.18 7.98
C LYS A 152 -3.88 11.34 7.22
N PRO A 153 -2.73 11.89 6.81
CA PRO A 153 -1.74 11.12 6.07
C PRO A 153 -1.15 10.00 6.94
N TYR A 154 -0.90 8.83 6.35
CA TYR A 154 -0.47 7.65 7.10
C TYR A 154 0.36 6.68 6.27
N VAL A 155 1.14 5.84 6.96
CA VAL A 155 2.05 4.88 6.37
C VAL A 155 1.70 3.46 6.80
N ARG A 156 1.75 2.53 5.85
CA ARG A 156 1.67 1.10 6.09
C ARG A 156 2.88 0.42 5.45
N ALA A 157 3.53 -0.46 6.19
CA ALA A 157 4.68 -1.20 5.71
C ALA A 157 4.57 -2.68 6.08
N THR A 158 5.02 -3.53 5.18
CA THR A 158 5.18 -4.98 5.43
C THR A 158 6.67 -5.28 5.49
N CYS A 159 7.05 -6.29 6.27
CA CYS A 159 8.40 -6.84 6.21
C CYS A 159 8.43 -8.32 6.61
N ASN A 160 9.41 -9.03 6.10
CA ASN A 160 9.90 -10.26 6.71
C ASN A 160 11.00 -9.92 7.74
N PRO A 161 11.21 -10.77 8.76
CA PRO A 161 12.29 -10.58 9.73
C PRO A 161 13.66 -10.52 9.06
N ASP A 162 14.44 -9.50 9.39
CA ASP A 162 15.83 -9.30 8.97
C ASP A 162 16.59 -8.56 10.08
N PRO A 163 17.48 -9.25 10.84
CA PRO A 163 18.21 -8.66 11.96
C PRO A 163 19.17 -7.53 11.58
N GLU A 164 19.66 -7.54 10.34
CA GLU A 164 20.62 -6.54 9.85
C GLU A 164 19.91 -5.28 9.31
N SER A 165 18.58 -5.36 9.17
CA SER A 165 17.80 -4.24 8.67
C SER A 165 17.69 -3.12 9.71
N TRP A 166 17.78 -1.87 9.25
CA TRP A 166 17.48 -0.69 10.06
C TRP A 166 16.07 -0.73 10.67
N VAL A 167 15.14 -1.45 10.03
CA VAL A 167 13.77 -1.65 10.50
C VAL A 167 13.74 -2.37 11.85
N TYR A 168 14.70 -3.27 12.13
CA TYR A 168 14.80 -3.98 13.41
C TYR A 168 14.88 -3.03 14.61
N LYS A 169 15.47 -1.85 14.43
CA LYS A 169 15.59 -0.83 15.49
C LYS A 169 14.26 -0.13 15.82
N LEU A 170 13.22 -0.36 15.02
CA LEU A 170 11.91 0.27 15.13
C LEU A 170 10.80 -0.67 15.64
N ILE A 171 11.07 -1.96 15.79
CA ILE A 171 10.09 -3.00 16.14
C ILE A 171 10.48 -3.81 17.38
#